data_AF-A0A4U7AZA2-F1
#
_entry.id   AF-A0A4U7AZA2-F1
#
_cell.length_a   1.000
_cell.length_b   1.000
_cell.length_c   1.000
_cell.angle_alpha   90.00
_cell.angle_beta   90.00
_cell.angle_gamma   90.00
#
_symmetry.space_group_name_H-M   'P 1'
#
loop_
_entity.id
_entity.type
_entity.pdbx_description
1 polymer ?
#
loop_
_entity_poly.entity_id
_entity_poly.type
_entity_poly.pdbx_seq_one_letter_code
_entity_poly.pdbx_strand_id
1 'polypeptide(L)'
;MPAPTNTLIVEGSFEELADELATYLDGLASAQEQSTSVQSEIQPLLQDEGKREDVLKKIVTASSVLSSAPEREFIAAYNQLVHLIRQAPKPDMFLPKLCSNLSNPVTSSPHNSLGLQLSILTTIFNTLPPTSESRYHIFLAILSVVRKSTQSFELLRPQLKTLDLWLQNWDIDQEDSRKLYLAISDVASDAGDDTQSYAYLLRALRTLQDAEEVSTPEAQKLSLKALSHALGNPTTYDFSDLTALDSIQALRKSDAEWFELLEIFSTETLEDYDEFVSSHTDFLNSSGLNRSVLETKMRLLTLSSLAASASQTRSLPYATIAKALKIPAEEVERSVIDVIRAGLVEGKLSQSTQTFLIHRATYRVFGEHQWREVAARLDLWKRSLENVLRVLGEQKREFIAEKEREAKGEGEPRGFERGGGRGGRGGYRGERRERVQQEAVEVE
;
A
#
# COMPACT_ATOMS: atom_id res chain seq x y z
N MET A 1 25.13 7.53 -5.77
CA MET A 1 26.09 7.42 -4.65
C MET A 1 25.93 6.02 -4.09
N PRO A 2 26.92 5.12 -4.17
CA PRO A 2 26.82 3.84 -3.48
C PRO A 2 26.73 4.14 -1.98
N ALA A 3 25.76 3.52 -1.30
CA ALA A 3 25.62 3.62 0.15
C ALA A 3 26.95 3.23 0.82
N PRO A 4 27.33 3.87 1.94
CA PRO A 4 28.52 3.46 2.67
C PRO A 4 28.41 1.98 2.99
N THR A 5 29.38 1.19 2.56
CA THR A 5 29.59 -0.17 3.07
C THR A 5 29.70 -0.03 4.58
N ASN A 6 28.74 -0.53 5.35
CA ASN A 6 28.83 -0.55 6.81
C ASN A 6 30.07 -1.38 7.18
N THR A 7 31.16 -0.68 7.48
CA THR A 7 32.41 -1.29 7.90
C THR A 7 32.23 -1.79 9.32
N LEU A 8 32.05 -3.10 9.48
CA LEU A 8 32.33 -3.78 10.73
C LEU A 8 33.84 -3.65 10.99
N ILE A 9 34.21 -2.78 11.92
CA ILE A 9 35.61 -2.60 12.34
C ILE A 9 35.82 -3.54 13.52
N VAL A 10 36.49 -4.66 13.27
CA VAL A 10 36.98 -5.59 14.28
C VAL A 10 38.48 -5.72 14.02
N GLU A 11 39.29 -5.30 14.98
CA GLU A 11 40.75 -5.34 14.87
C GLU A 11 41.29 -6.65 15.48
N GLY A 12 42.10 -7.39 14.73
CA GLY A 12 42.71 -8.64 15.18
C GLY A 12 42.99 -9.60 14.02
N SER A 13 43.94 -10.52 14.22
CA SER A 13 44.16 -11.61 13.27
C SER A 13 43.03 -12.65 13.34
N PHE A 14 42.83 -13.42 12.26
CA PHE A 14 41.80 -14.48 12.23
C PHE A 14 41.98 -15.47 13.39
N GLU A 15 43.23 -15.81 13.71
CA GLU A 15 43.56 -16.82 14.72
C GLU A 15 43.24 -16.34 16.14
N GLU A 16 43.62 -15.10 16.47
CA GLU A 16 43.31 -14.48 17.76
C GLU A 16 41.79 -14.32 17.94
N LEU A 17 41.10 -13.80 16.93
CA LEU A 17 39.66 -13.57 17.00
C LEU A 17 38.86 -14.88 17.07
N ALA A 18 39.34 -15.96 16.45
CA ALA A 18 38.71 -17.26 16.52
C ALA A 18 38.93 -17.94 17.89
N ASP A 19 40.13 -17.82 18.47
CA ASP A 19 40.45 -18.38 19.79
C ASP A 19 39.73 -17.64 20.92
N GLU A 20 39.67 -16.30 20.85
CA GLU A 20 38.90 -15.48 21.79
C GLU A 20 37.41 -15.86 21.78
N LEU A 21 36.82 -15.98 20.59
CA LEU A 21 35.41 -16.32 20.46
C LEU A 21 35.13 -17.78 20.87
N ALA A 22 36.04 -18.71 20.60
CA ALA A 22 35.92 -20.10 21.07
C ALA A 22 36.00 -20.19 22.60
N THR A 23 36.92 -19.46 23.22
CA THR A 23 37.05 -19.40 24.69
C THR A 23 35.80 -18.80 25.33
N TYR A 24 35.23 -17.76 24.72
CA TYR A 24 33.98 -17.16 25.17
C TYR A 24 32.79 -18.13 25.08
N LEU A 25 32.67 -18.87 23.97
CA LEU A 25 31.62 -19.89 23.78
C LEU A 25 31.73 -21.01 24.81
N ASP A 26 32.93 -21.52 25.09
CA ASP A 26 33.14 -22.55 26.10
C ASP A 26 32.82 -22.05 27.52
N GLY A 27 33.14 -20.78 27.81
CA GLY A 27 32.75 -20.11 29.05
C GLY A 27 31.23 -20.07 29.23
N LEU A 28 30.48 -19.70 28.18
CA LEU A 28 29.02 -19.68 28.22
C LEU A 28 28.41 -21.09 28.31
N ALA A 29 28.97 -22.07 27.60
CA ALA A 29 28.50 -23.45 27.63
C ALA A 29 28.70 -24.10 29.01
N SER A 30 29.84 -23.84 29.65
CA SER A 30 30.12 -24.31 31.01
C SER A 30 29.15 -23.75 32.05
N ALA A 31 28.70 -22.51 31.87
CA ALA A 31 27.68 -21.88 32.71
C ALA A 31 26.27 -22.50 32.53
N GLN A 32 26.03 -23.26 31.45
CA GLN A 32 24.77 -23.94 31.14
C GLN A 32 24.81 -25.47 31.32
N GLU A 33 25.85 -26.01 31.98
CA GLU A 33 26.07 -27.46 32.14
C GLU A 33 26.19 -28.23 30.80
N GLN A 34 26.48 -27.52 29.70
CA GLN A 34 26.73 -28.13 28.39
C GLN A 34 28.22 -28.34 28.18
N SER A 35 28.64 -29.58 27.93
CA SER A 35 30.03 -29.93 27.65
C SER A 35 30.34 -29.69 26.17
N THR A 36 30.67 -28.45 25.80
CA THR A 36 31.36 -28.16 24.54
C THR A 36 32.78 -27.73 24.86
N SER A 37 33.77 -28.31 24.17
CA SER A 37 35.18 -27.90 24.24
C SER A 37 35.60 -27.44 22.85
N VAL A 38 35.03 -26.33 22.41
CA VAL A 38 35.21 -25.75 21.08
C VAL A 38 36.65 -25.25 20.91
N GLN A 39 37.25 -24.71 21.98
CA GLN A 39 38.62 -24.22 21.97
C GLN A 39 39.64 -25.33 21.70
N SER A 40 39.56 -26.44 22.43
CA SER A 40 40.51 -27.57 22.30
C SER A 40 40.43 -28.24 20.93
N GLU A 41 39.27 -28.16 20.28
CA GLU A 41 39.01 -28.70 18.95
C GLU A 41 39.49 -27.80 17.80
N ILE A 42 39.60 -26.49 18.04
CA ILE A 42 39.99 -25.47 17.06
C ILE A 42 41.50 -25.21 17.11
N GLN A 43 42.12 -25.28 18.29
CA GLN A 43 43.56 -25.07 18.49
C GLN A 43 44.47 -25.85 17.51
N PRO A 44 44.23 -27.15 17.19
CA PRO A 44 45.05 -27.87 16.21
C PRO A 44 44.73 -27.50 14.75
N LEU A 45 43.58 -26.89 14.47
CA LEU A 45 43.11 -26.52 13.13
C LEU A 45 43.51 -25.09 12.75
N LEU A 46 43.81 -24.23 13.74
CA LEU A 46 44.24 -22.83 13.53
C LEU A 46 45.60 -22.71 12.83
N GLN A 47 46.47 -23.72 12.96
CA GLN A 47 47.83 -23.70 12.38
C GLN A 47 47.86 -23.94 10.86
N ASP A 48 46.78 -24.46 10.28
CA ASP A 48 46.66 -24.73 8.84
C ASP A 48 45.70 -23.74 8.18
N GLU A 49 46.19 -22.81 7.34
CA GLU A 49 45.33 -21.85 6.62
C GLU A 49 44.25 -22.54 5.75
N GLY A 50 44.51 -23.77 5.30
CA GLY A 50 43.56 -24.58 4.51
C GLY A 50 42.38 -25.15 5.30
N LYS A 51 42.38 -25.09 6.64
CA LYS A 51 41.32 -25.62 7.51
C LYS A 51 40.47 -24.54 8.19
N ARG A 52 40.62 -23.27 7.77
CA ARG A 52 39.81 -22.14 8.28
C ARG A 52 38.30 -22.38 8.17
N GLU A 53 37.84 -23.07 7.11
CA GLU A 53 36.42 -23.41 6.95
C GLU A 53 35.92 -24.38 8.02
N ASP A 54 36.72 -25.36 8.42
CA ASP A 54 36.32 -26.35 9.43
C ASP A 54 36.31 -25.74 10.83
N VAL A 55 37.23 -24.81 11.11
CA VAL A 55 37.19 -23.96 12.30
C VAL A 55 35.88 -23.18 12.36
N LEU A 56 35.53 -22.48 11.27
CA LEU A 56 34.28 -21.71 11.19
C LEU A 56 33.03 -22.59 11.32
N LYS A 57 33.00 -23.80 10.74
CA LYS A 57 31.87 -24.73 10.91
C LYS A 57 31.63 -25.09 12.37
N LYS A 58 32.71 -25.37 13.11
CA LYS A 58 32.62 -25.70 14.54
C LYS A 58 32.15 -24.51 15.36
N ILE A 59 32.71 -23.32 15.11
CA ILE A 59 32.29 -22.07 15.77
C ILE A 59 30.82 -21.76 15.49
N VAL A 60 30.38 -21.82 14.23
CA VAL A 60 29.01 -21.52 13.84
C VAL A 60 28.03 -22.55 14.43
N THR A 61 28.44 -23.81 14.57
CA THR A 61 27.62 -24.82 15.24
C THR A 61 27.48 -24.53 16.73
N ALA A 62 28.58 -24.15 17.39
CA ALA A 62 28.58 -23.74 18.81
C ALA A 62 27.90 -22.39 19.07
N SER A 63 27.72 -21.55 18.05
CA SER A 63 27.09 -20.23 18.18
C SER A 63 25.63 -20.27 18.67
N SER A 64 24.98 -21.44 18.72
CA SER A 64 23.67 -21.58 19.37
C SER A 64 23.69 -21.19 20.85
N VAL A 65 24.83 -21.36 21.52
CA VAL A 65 25.02 -21.01 22.94
C VAL A 65 24.97 -19.49 23.15
N LEU A 66 25.25 -18.68 22.12
CA LEU A 66 25.17 -17.21 22.20
C LEU A 66 23.76 -16.69 22.53
N SER A 67 22.71 -17.51 22.35
CA SER A 67 21.35 -17.18 22.82
C SER A 67 21.26 -16.93 24.34
N SER A 68 22.26 -17.39 25.10
CA SER A 68 22.42 -17.18 26.53
C SER A 68 23.42 -16.08 26.91
N ALA A 69 24.05 -15.43 25.94
CA ALA A 69 25.02 -14.38 26.23
C ALA A 69 24.34 -13.14 26.86
N PRO A 70 25.04 -12.40 27.73
CA PRO A 70 24.52 -11.16 28.29
C PRO A 70 24.31 -10.10 27.20
N GLU A 71 23.28 -9.28 27.37
CA GLU A 71 22.83 -8.29 26.39
C GLU A 71 23.94 -7.35 25.89
N ARG A 72 24.86 -6.94 26.79
CA ARG A 72 25.95 -6.00 26.46
C ARG A 72 27.00 -6.60 25.53
N GLU A 73 27.17 -7.92 25.55
CA GLU A 73 28.21 -8.64 24.80
C GLU A 73 27.62 -9.35 23.57
N PHE A 74 26.30 -9.56 23.54
CA PHE A 74 25.60 -10.27 22.46
C PHE A 74 25.88 -9.67 21.08
N ILE A 75 25.74 -8.35 20.91
CA ILE A 75 25.99 -7.68 19.63
C ILE A 75 27.47 -7.79 19.22
N ALA A 76 28.38 -7.63 20.18
CA ALA A 76 29.82 -7.69 19.92
C ALA A 76 30.26 -9.10 19.48
N ALA A 77 29.80 -10.13 20.18
CA ALA A 77 30.10 -11.53 19.85
C ALA A 77 29.59 -11.91 18.46
N TYR A 78 28.36 -11.52 18.11
CA TYR A 78 27.83 -11.77 16.77
C TYR A 78 28.54 -10.92 15.69
N ASN A 79 28.92 -9.67 15.97
CA ASN A 79 29.69 -8.86 15.03
C ASN A 79 31.07 -9.48 14.74
N GLN A 80 31.74 -10.02 15.77
CA GLN A 80 33.00 -10.76 15.61
C GLN A 80 32.79 -12.04 14.79
N LEU A 81 31.74 -12.79 15.05
CA LEU A 81 31.38 -13.97 14.26
C LEU A 81 31.10 -13.63 12.78
N VAL A 82 30.37 -12.55 12.51
CA VAL A 82 30.09 -12.06 11.15
C VAL A 82 31.38 -11.61 10.45
N HIS A 83 32.29 -10.96 11.17
CA HIS A 83 33.60 -10.58 10.65
C HIS A 83 34.43 -11.81 10.26
N LEU A 84 34.47 -12.84 11.12
CA LEU A 84 35.17 -14.11 10.85
C LEU A 84 34.60 -14.83 9.62
N ILE A 85 33.27 -14.87 9.47
CA ILE A 85 32.60 -15.50 8.31
C ILE A 85 32.92 -14.75 7.01
N ARG A 86 33.01 -13.41 7.05
CA ARG A 86 33.36 -12.61 5.88
C ARG A 86 34.77 -12.89 5.35
N GLN A 87 35.70 -13.32 6.21
CA GLN A 87 37.05 -13.71 5.80
C GLN A 87 37.10 -15.09 5.15
N ALA A 88 36.01 -15.87 5.22
CA ALA A 88 35.93 -17.17 4.57
C ALA A 88 35.82 -17.03 3.05
N PRO A 89 36.38 -17.97 2.27
CA PRO A 89 36.25 -17.96 0.81
C PRO A 89 34.80 -18.22 0.34
N LYS A 90 33.97 -18.86 1.17
CA LYS A 90 32.53 -19.10 0.92
C LYS A 90 31.68 -18.70 2.14
N PRO A 91 31.35 -17.41 2.32
CA PRO A 91 30.58 -16.94 3.46
C PRO A 91 29.14 -17.49 3.48
N ASP A 92 28.55 -17.71 2.29
CA ASP A 92 27.13 -18.07 2.13
C ASP A 92 26.74 -19.38 2.81
N MET A 93 27.66 -20.33 2.95
CA MET A 93 27.40 -21.63 3.58
C MET A 93 27.05 -21.51 5.07
N PHE A 94 27.52 -20.46 5.74
CA PHE A 94 27.37 -20.29 7.19
C PHE A 94 26.14 -19.46 7.58
N LEU A 95 25.63 -18.65 6.64
CA LEU A 95 24.52 -17.71 6.88
C LEU A 95 23.20 -18.40 7.28
N PRO A 96 22.77 -19.53 6.68
CA PRO A 96 21.53 -20.19 7.06
C PRO A 96 21.53 -20.67 8.52
N LYS A 97 22.67 -21.21 8.98
CA LYS A 97 22.80 -21.70 10.37
C LYS A 97 22.80 -20.54 11.37
N LEU A 98 23.46 -19.44 11.03
CA LEU A 98 23.40 -18.19 11.78
C LEU A 98 21.98 -17.65 11.89
N CYS A 99 21.24 -17.58 10.78
CA CYS A 99 19.86 -17.13 10.75
C CYS A 99 18.95 -18.03 11.59
N SER A 100 19.16 -19.36 11.53
CA SER A 100 18.44 -20.32 12.36
C SER A 100 18.72 -20.08 13.86
N ASN A 101 19.98 -19.86 14.25
CA ASN A 101 20.34 -19.59 15.63
C ASN A 101 19.77 -18.24 16.12
N LEU A 102 19.80 -17.19 15.28
CA LEU A 102 19.23 -15.87 15.58
C LEU A 102 17.69 -15.87 15.61
N SER A 103 17.05 -16.83 14.95
CA SER A 103 15.60 -16.99 15.02
C SER A 103 15.14 -17.50 16.39
N ASN A 104 16.00 -18.16 17.17
CA ASN A 104 15.66 -18.64 18.52
C ASN A 104 15.67 -17.49 19.54
N PRO A 105 14.68 -17.44 20.46
CA PRO A 105 14.59 -16.35 21.44
C PRO A 105 15.85 -16.29 22.31
N VAL A 106 16.31 -15.06 22.58
CA VAL A 106 17.44 -14.83 23.51
C VAL A 106 16.96 -15.07 24.93
N THR A 107 17.47 -16.14 25.57
CA THR A 107 17.07 -16.59 26.91
C THR A 107 17.45 -15.59 27.99
N SER A 108 18.56 -14.88 27.81
CA SER A 108 19.13 -13.99 28.84
C SER A 108 18.45 -12.62 28.95
N SER A 109 17.77 -12.17 27.88
CA SER A 109 17.10 -10.86 27.86
C SER A 109 15.77 -10.96 27.10
N PRO A 110 14.72 -11.57 27.71
CA PRO A 110 13.47 -11.85 27.01
C PRO A 110 12.77 -10.57 26.51
N HIS A 111 12.89 -9.45 27.24
CA HIS A 111 12.27 -8.17 26.91
C HIS A 111 12.90 -7.43 25.72
N ASN A 112 14.22 -7.57 25.47
CA ASN A 112 14.92 -6.91 24.35
C ASN A 112 15.42 -7.91 23.28
N SER A 113 15.04 -9.18 23.40
CA SER A 113 15.49 -10.27 22.52
C SER A 113 15.33 -9.95 21.03
N LEU A 114 14.17 -9.40 20.65
CA LEU A 114 13.83 -9.06 19.27
C LEU A 114 14.68 -7.90 18.72
N GLY A 115 14.90 -6.85 19.52
CA GLY A 115 15.72 -5.71 19.12
C GLY A 115 17.16 -6.11 18.82
N LEU A 116 17.73 -6.98 19.66
CA LEU A 116 19.07 -7.52 19.47
C LEU A 116 19.16 -8.40 18.21
N GLN A 117 18.20 -9.31 18.01
CA GLN A 117 18.14 -10.17 16.82
C GLN A 117 18.03 -9.35 15.53
N LEU A 118 17.11 -8.37 15.50
CA LEU A 118 16.92 -7.50 14.34
C LEU A 118 18.15 -6.64 14.07
N SER A 119 18.80 -6.11 15.10
CA SER A 119 20.02 -5.33 14.95
C SER A 119 21.12 -6.15 14.27
N ILE A 120 21.33 -7.39 14.71
CA ILE A 120 22.37 -8.26 14.12
C ILE A 120 21.99 -8.68 12.71
N LEU A 121 20.76 -9.12 12.47
CA LEU A 121 20.31 -9.48 11.12
C LEU A 121 20.40 -8.31 10.15
N THR A 122 20.08 -7.10 10.60
CA THR A 122 20.24 -5.86 9.82
C THR A 122 21.71 -5.57 9.54
N THR A 123 22.60 -5.79 10.51
CA THR A 123 24.05 -5.70 10.28
C THR A 123 24.52 -6.70 9.23
N ILE A 124 24.11 -7.97 9.32
CA ILE A 124 24.44 -9.02 8.35
C ILE A 124 23.92 -8.66 6.95
N PHE A 125 22.69 -8.16 6.86
CA PHE A 125 22.10 -7.74 5.59
C PHE A 125 22.90 -6.59 4.95
N ASN A 126 23.33 -5.61 5.75
CA ASN A 126 24.05 -4.44 5.28
C ASN A 126 25.53 -4.71 4.96
N THR A 127 26.14 -5.76 5.52
CA THR A 127 27.54 -6.10 5.27
C THR A 127 27.75 -6.92 4.00
N LEU A 128 26.72 -7.64 3.55
CA LEU A 128 26.75 -8.38 2.29
C LEU A 128 26.67 -7.45 1.07
N PRO A 129 27.20 -7.84 -0.10
CA PRO A 129 27.01 -7.07 -1.34
C PRO A 129 25.55 -6.99 -1.77
N PRO A 130 25.11 -5.88 -2.41
CA PRO A 130 23.71 -5.69 -2.84
C PRO A 130 23.22 -6.69 -3.89
N THR A 131 24.13 -7.31 -4.63
CA THR A 131 23.85 -8.30 -5.68
C THR A 131 23.85 -9.75 -5.17
N SER A 132 24.09 -9.98 -3.87
CA SER A 132 24.15 -11.34 -3.32
C SER A 132 22.76 -11.89 -3.06
N GLU A 133 22.46 -13.06 -3.62
CA GLU A 133 21.23 -13.84 -3.36
C GLU A 133 21.05 -14.15 -1.88
N SER A 134 22.13 -14.30 -1.11
CA SER A 134 22.07 -14.55 0.34
C SER A 134 21.31 -13.47 1.12
N ARG A 135 21.20 -12.24 0.59
CA ARG A 135 20.38 -11.18 1.18
C ARG A 135 18.89 -11.53 1.20
N TYR A 136 18.39 -12.30 0.21
CA TYR A 136 17.02 -12.79 0.18
C TYR A 136 16.73 -13.72 1.38
N HIS A 137 17.59 -14.71 1.61
CA HIS A 137 17.43 -15.63 2.73
C HIS A 137 17.51 -14.93 4.09
N ILE A 138 18.40 -13.94 4.23
CA ILE A 138 18.49 -13.14 5.46
C ILE A 138 17.25 -12.28 5.64
N PHE A 139 16.72 -11.70 4.57
CA PHE A 139 15.49 -10.91 4.65
C PHE A 139 14.28 -11.77 5.05
N LEU A 140 14.17 -13.00 4.54
CA LEU A 140 13.17 -13.97 5.03
C LEU A 140 13.36 -14.30 6.51
N ALA A 141 14.60 -14.44 6.98
CA ALA A 141 14.88 -14.64 8.40
C ALA A 141 14.44 -13.42 9.24
N ILE A 142 14.70 -12.20 8.76
CA ILE A 142 14.22 -10.95 9.38
C ILE A 142 12.69 -10.98 9.49
N LEU A 143 11.98 -11.29 8.41
CA LEU A 143 10.51 -11.39 8.42
C LEU A 143 10.02 -12.43 9.44
N SER A 144 10.69 -13.59 9.53
CA SER A 144 10.33 -14.64 10.50
C SER A 144 10.48 -14.19 11.96
N VAL A 145 11.45 -13.32 12.25
CA VAL A 145 11.67 -12.73 13.57
C VAL A 145 10.65 -11.63 13.85
N VAL A 146 10.41 -10.75 12.87
CA VAL A 146 9.38 -9.69 12.97
C VAL A 146 8.00 -10.29 13.23
N ARG A 147 7.67 -11.43 12.60
CA ARG A 147 6.41 -12.13 12.81
C ARG A 147 6.13 -12.49 14.27
N LYS A 148 7.17 -12.70 15.09
CA LYS A 148 7.02 -13.03 16.51
C LYS A 148 6.56 -11.86 17.37
N SER A 149 6.57 -10.63 16.83
CA SER A 149 6.13 -9.43 17.54
C SER A 149 5.46 -8.41 16.63
N THR A 150 4.16 -8.24 16.85
CA THR A 150 3.25 -7.30 16.19
C THR A 150 3.79 -5.85 16.13
N GLN A 151 4.53 -5.38 17.14
CA GLN A 151 5.02 -4.00 17.20
C GLN A 151 6.21 -3.70 16.26
N SER A 152 6.83 -4.72 15.68
CA SER A 152 8.08 -4.56 14.90
C SER A 152 7.85 -4.24 13.42
N PHE A 153 6.61 -4.34 12.92
CA PHE A 153 6.30 -4.11 11.51
C PHE A 153 6.47 -2.65 11.08
N GLU A 154 6.25 -1.69 11.98
CA GLU A 154 6.44 -0.26 11.69
C GLU A 154 7.89 0.07 11.28
N LEU A 155 8.86 -0.66 11.81
CA LEU A 155 10.28 -0.52 11.45
C LEU A 155 10.57 -1.03 10.03
N LEU A 156 9.80 -2.02 9.57
CA LEU A 156 9.94 -2.64 8.26
C LEU A 156 9.30 -1.79 7.14
N ARG A 157 8.19 -1.10 7.45
CA ARG A 157 7.41 -0.30 6.50
C ARG A 157 8.22 0.64 5.58
N PRO A 158 9.19 1.44 6.08
CA PRO A 158 10.01 2.28 5.20
C PRO A 158 10.94 1.46 4.29
N GLN A 159 11.44 0.33 4.77
CA GLN A 159 12.34 -0.55 4.01
C GLN A 159 11.62 -1.25 2.85
N LEU A 160 10.34 -1.57 3.02
CA LEU A 160 9.54 -2.18 1.97
C LEU A 160 9.41 -1.33 0.70
N LYS A 161 9.58 0.00 0.78
CA LYS A 161 9.62 0.87 -0.41
C LYS A 161 10.81 0.60 -1.32
N THR A 162 11.90 0.04 -0.78
CA THR A 162 13.09 -0.33 -1.54
C THR A 162 13.07 -1.77 -2.04
N LEU A 163 12.03 -2.54 -1.71
CA LEU A 163 11.90 -3.95 -2.06
C LEU A 163 11.99 -4.20 -3.58
N ASP A 164 11.36 -3.35 -4.38
CA ASP A 164 11.36 -3.50 -5.85
C ASP A 164 12.77 -3.36 -6.43
N LEU A 165 13.59 -2.49 -5.84
CA LEU A 165 15.01 -2.34 -6.21
C LEU A 165 15.82 -3.55 -5.74
N TRP A 166 15.51 -4.10 -4.57
CA TRP A 166 16.20 -5.29 -4.06
C TRP A 166 15.93 -6.52 -4.91
N LEU A 167 14.66 -6.76 -5.28
CA LEU A 167 14.28 -7.87 -6.15
C LEU A 167 14.98 -7.80 -7.52
N GLN A 168 15.12 -6.60 -8.10
CA GLN A 168 15.87 -6.41 -9.34
C GLN A 168 17.37 -6.70 -9.18
N ASN A 169 17.97 -6.38 -8.03
CA ASN A 169 19.40 -6.59 -7.80
C ASN A 169 19.74 -8.04 -7.46
N TRP A 170 18.78 -8.79 -6.91
CA TRP A 170 18.97 -10.17 -6.48
C TRP A 170 18.73 -11.18 -7.61
N ASP A 171 18.17 -10.76 -8.75
CA ASP A 171 17.89 -11.60 -9.93
C ASP A 171 17.12 -12.89 -9.56
N ILE A 172 16.06 -12.72 -8.77
CA ILE A 172 15.31 -13.84 -8.18
C ILE A 172 14.19 -14.28 -9.11
N ASP A 173 13.97 -15.59 -9.16
CA ASP A 173 12.85 -16.20 -9.87
C ASP A 173 11.48 -15.74 -9.33
N GLN A 174 10.47 -15.83 -10.18
CA GLN A 174 9.10 -15.43 -9.81
C GLN A 174 8.57 -16.22 -8.60
N GLU A 175 8.91 -17.51 -8.48
CA GLU A 175 8.49 -18.36 -7.36
C GLU A 175 9.01 -17.86 -6.00
N ASP A 176 10.25 -17.41 -5.94
CA ASP A 176 10.87 -16.93 -4.71
C ASP A 176 10.42 -15.50 -4.38
N SER A 177 10.19 -14.67 -5.40
CA SER A 177 9.52 -13.38 -5.21
C SER A 177 8.11 -13.56 -4.59
N ARG A 178 7.37 -14.59 -5.02
CA ARG A 178 6.06 -14.96 -4.48
C ARG A 178 6.15 -15.37 -3.02
N LYS A 179 7.08 -16.26 -2.66
CA LYS A 179 7.30 -16.66 -1.25
C LYS A 179 7.59 -15.45 -0.37
N LEU A 180 8.35 -14.49 -0.88
CA LEU A 180 8.65 -13.26 -0.15
C LEU A 180 7.42 -12.38 0.04
N TYR A 181 6.63 -12.14 -1.00
CA TYR A 181 5.41 -11.35 -0.90
C TYR A 181 4.39 -11.98 0.06
N LEU A 182 4.26 -13.30 0.05
CA LEU A 182 3.42 -14.02 1.00
C LEU A 182 3.91 -13.88 2.44
N ALA A 183 5.23 -14.00 2.67
CA ALA A 183 5.81 -13.78 4.00
C ALA A 183 5.57 -12.35 4.50
N ILE A 184 5.68 -11.33 3.64
CA ILE A 184 5.39 -9.93 3.99
C ILE A 184 3.89 -9.76 4.30
N SER A 185 3.00 -10.35 3.49
CA SER A 185 1.55 -10.30 3.71
C SER A 185 1.17 -10.93 5.06
N ASP A 186 1.73 -12.10 5.40
CA ASP A 186 1.47 -12.76 6.68
C ASP A 186 1.95 -11.93 7.87
N VAL A 187 3.14 -11.33 7.77
CA VAL A 187 3.66 -10.42 8.80
C VAL A 187 2.79 -9.18 8.96
N ALA A 188 2.31 -8.60 7.85
CA ALA A 188 1.43 -7.44 7.87
C ALA A 188 0.06 -7.76 8.48
N SER A 189 -0.51 -8.94 8.20
CA SER A 189 -1.76 -9.37 8.84
C SER A 189 -1.59 -9.62 10.33
N ASP A 190 -0.48 -10.23 10.75
CA ASP A 190 -0.19 -10.46 12.17
C ASP A 190 0.06 -9.13 12.93
N ALA A 191 0.49 -8.09 12.21
CA ALA A 191 0.64 -6.72 12.72
C ALA A 191 -0.68 -5.91 12.76
N GLY A 192 -1.75 -6.39 12.11
CA GLY A 192 -3.02 -5.69 11.97
C GLY A 192 -3.05 -4.60 10.89
N ASP A 193 -2.08 -4.57 9.96
CA ASP A 193 -2.11 -3.69 8.78
C ASP A 193 -2.67 -4.45 7.58
N ASP A 194 -4.01 -4.55 7.56
CA ASP A 194 -4.77 -5.21 6.49
C ASP A 194 -4.52 -4.56 5.11
N THR A 195 -4.22 -3.27 5.06
CA THR A 195 -4.02 -2.54 3.79
C THR A 195 -2.72 -3.00 3.13
N GLN A 196 -1.62 -3.04 3.88
CA GLN A 196 -0.35 -3.54 3.36
C GLN A 196 -0.41 -5.04 3.08
N SER A 197 -1.04 -5.82 3.95
CA SER A 197 -1.21 -7.27 3.74
C SER A 197 -1.88 -7.55 2.39
N TYR A 198 -3.01 -6.88 2.13
CA TYR A 198 -3.73 -7.01 0.87
C TYR A 198 -2.90 -6.60 -0.34
N ALA A 199 -2.16 -5.49 -0.25
CA ALA A 199 -1.34 -5.00 -1.35
C ALA A 199 -0.24 -6.01 -1.75
N TYR A 200 0.44 -6.63 -0.78
CA TYR A 200 1.46 -7.65 -1.07
C TYR A 200 0.84 -8.97 -1.52
N LEU A 201 -0.33 -9.33 -1.02
CA LEU A 201 -1.07 -10.51 -1.51
C LEU A 201 -1.46 -10.35 -2.99
N LEU A 202 -1.93 -9.17 -3.40
CA LEU A 202 -2.18 -8.86 -4.81
C LEU A 202 -0.91 -8.96 -5.66
N ARG A 203 0.23 -8.49 -5.14
CA ARG A 203 1.53 -8.62 -5.84
C ARG A 203 1.92 -10.09 -6.01
N ALA A 204 1.72 -10.93 -5.00
CA ALA A 204 1.96 -12.37 -5.07
C ALA A 204 1.02 -13.07 -6.07
N LEU A 205 -0.21 -12.59 -6.26
CA LEU A 205 -1.11 -13.12 -7.28
C LEU A 205 -0.75 -12.66 -8.69
N ARG A 206 -0.23 -11.44 -8.85
CA ARG A 206 0.23 -10.94 -10.15
C ARG A 206 1.41 -11.74 -10.72
N THR A 207 2.24 -12.37 -9.87
CA THR A 207 3.30 -13.27 -10.34
C THR A 207 2.75 -14.60 -10.84
N LEU A 208 1.51 -14.98 -10.51
CA LEU A 208 0.88 -16.25 -10.90
C LEU A 208 0.04 -16.14 -12.19
N GLN A 209 0.23 -15.08 -12.98
CA GLN A 209 -0.54 -14.86 -14.21
C GLN A 209 -0.08 -15.73 -15.38
N ASP A 210 1.02 -16.48 -15.24
CA ASP A 210 1.46 -17.41 -16.28
C ASP A 210 0.49 -18.60 -16.39
N ALA A 211 0.05 -18.88 -17.62
CA ALA A 211 -1.10 -19.75 -17.92
C ALA A 211 -1.02 -21.19 -17.34
N GLU A 212 0.19 -21.68 -17.03
CA GLU A 212 0.40 -23.00 -16.43
C GLU A 212 0.15 -23.00 -14.91
N GLU A 213 0.34 -21.88 -14.22
CA GLU A 213 0.26 -21.77 -12.76
C GLU A 213 -1.13 -21.33 -12.26
N VAL A 214 -1.92 -20.70 -13.14
CA VAL A 214 -3.27 -20.16 -12.86
C VAL A 214 -4.25 -21.21 -12.34
N SER A 215 -4.13 -22.47 -12.77
CA SER A 215 -5.03 -23.57 -12.36
C SER A 215 -4.47 -24.43 -11.23
N THR A 216 -3.34 -24.06 -10.65
CA THR A 216 -2.76 -24.82 -9.53
C THR A 216 -3.63 -24.69 -8.27
N PRO A 217 -3.69 -25.74 -7.42
CA PRO A 217 -4.42 -25.67 -6.16
C PRO A 217 -3.85 -24.62 -5.19
N GLU A 218 -2.58 -24.23 -5.36
CA GLU A 218 -1.97 -23.11 -4.64
C GLU A 218 -2.55 -21.76 -5.08
N ALA A 219 -2.63 -21.52 -6.39
CA ALA A 219 -3.22 -20.30 -6.93
C ALA A 219 -4.69 -20.14 -6.53
N GLN A 220 -5.46 -21.23 -6.49
CA GLN A 220 -6.84 -21.23 -5.99
C GLN A 220 -6.90 -20.80 -4.51
N LYS A 221 -6.12 -21.44 -3.63
CA LYS A 221 -6.07 -21.08 -2.19
C LYS A 221 -5.67 -19.64 -1.96
N LEU A 222 -4.67 -19.15 -2.70
CA LEU A 222 -4.22 -17.76 -2.61
C LEU A 222 -5.29 -16.79 -3.10
N SER A 223 -5.98 -17.12 -4.19
CA SER A 223 -7.07 -16.31 -4.74
C SER A 223 -8.25 -16.25 -3.76
N LEU A 224 -8.61 -17.37 -3.13
CA LEU A 224 -9.63 -17.42 -2.06
C LEU A 224 -9.22 -16.60 -0.84
N LYS A 225 -7.95 -16.67 -0.41
CA LYS A 225 -7.42 -15.84 0.69
C LYS A 225 -7.53 -14.35 0.34
N ALA A 226 -7.21 -13.97 -0.90
CA ALA A 226 -7.30 -12.58 -1.35
C ALA A 226 -8.75 -12.09 -1.45
N LEU A 227 -9.67 -12.91 -1.93
CA LEU A 227 -11.10 -12.59 -1.97
C LEU A 227 -11.68 -12.43 -0.57
N SER A 228 -11.40 -13.38 0.34
CA SER A 228 -11.83 -13.30 1.73
C SER A 228 -11.32 -12.02 2.39
N HIS A 229 -10.05 -11.67 2.17
CA HIS A 229 -9.45 -10.45 2.70
C HIS A 229 -10.06 -9.17 2.08
N ALA A 230 -10.26 -9.13 0.77
CA ALA A 230 -10.83 -7.98 0.08
C ALA A 230 -12.30 -7.73 0.46
N LEU A 231 -13.08 -8.80 0.57
CA LEU A 231 -14.48 -8.74 0.96
C LEU A 231 -14.62 -8.40 2.45
N GLY A 232 -13.80 -9.01 3.30
CA GLY A 232 -13.79 -8.79 4.75
C GLY A 232 -13.31 -7.41 5.18
N ASN A 233 -12.34 -6.80 4.48
CA ASN A 233 -11.82 -5.47 4.85
C ASN A 233 -12.85 -4.37 4.54
N PRO A 234 -13.36 -3.62 5.53
CA PRO A 234 -14.40 -2.61 5.31
C PRO A 234 -13.95 -1.43 4.45
N THR A 235 -12.64 -1.21 4.29
CA THR A 235 -12.06 -0.05 3.56
C THR A 235 -11.77 -0.32 2.09
N THR A 236 -11.77 -1.60 1.66
CA THR A 236 -11.52 -1.97 0.27
C THR A 236 -12.83 -1.99 -0.52
N TYR A 237 -12.96 -1.04 -1.46
CA TYR A 237 -14.13 -0.89 -2.33
C TYR A 237 -13.84 -1.10 -3.82
N ASP A 238 -12.56 -1.09 -4.20
CA ASP A 238 -12.12 -1.32 -5.58
C ASP A 238 -11.73 -2.80 -5.75
N PHE A 239 -12.41 -3.47 -6.69
CA PHE A 239 -12.21 -4.86 -7.05
C PHE A 239 -11.70 -5.02 -8.49
N SER A 240 -11.39 -3.93 -9.19
CA SER A 240 -10.89 -3.96 -10.57
C SER A 240 -9.57 -4.73 -10.67
N ASP A 241 -8.66 -4.50 -9.72
CA ASP A 241 -7.38 -5.20 -9.63
C ASP A 241 -7.53 -6.71 -9.46
N LEU A 242 -8.56 -7.17 -8.75
CA LEU A 242 -8.84 -8.61 -8.55
C LEU A 242 -9.52 -9.21 -9.78
N THR A 243 -10.53 -8.54 -10.32
CA THR A 243 -11.28 -9.02 -11.48
C THR A 243 -10.40 -9.12 -12.74
N ALA A 244 -9.32 -8.33 -12.83
CA ALA A 244 -8.35 -8.40 -13.92
C ALA A 244 -7.39 -9.60 -13.83
N LEU A 245 -7.32 -10.33 -12.71
CA LEU A 245 -6.41 -11.46 -12.54
C LEU A 245 -6.99 -12.76 -13.13
N ASP A 246 -6.21 -13.43 -13.99
CA ASP A 246 -6.61 -14.70 -14.60
C ASP A 246 -6.86 -15.82 -13.57
N SER A 247 -6.11 -15.84 -12.45
CA SER A 247 -6.31 -16.78 -11.34
C SER A 247 -7.69 -16.65 -10.70
N ILE A 248 -8.24 -15.44 -10.67
CA ILE A 248 -9.57 -15.17 -10.13
C ILE A 248 -10.64 -15.50 -11.17
N GLN A 249 -10.40 -15.26 -12.44
CA GLN A 249 -11.28 -15.71 -13.52
C GLN A 249 -11.38 -17.24 -13.59
N ALA A 250 -10.30 -17.96 -13.28
CA ALA A 250 -10.29 -19.41 -13.19
C ALA A 250 -11.21 -19.96 -12.07
N LEU A 251 -11.45 -19.18 -11.00
CA LEU A 251 -12.35 -19.57 -9.91
C LEU A 251 -13.80 -19.77 -10.38
N ARG A 252 -14.21 -19.17 -11.51
CA ARG A 252 -15.53 -19.41 -12.10
C ARG A 252 -15.80 -20.90 -12.37
N LYS A 253 -14.75 -21.71 -12.55
CA LYS A 253 -14.88 -23.17 -12.77
C LYS A 253 -14.72 -24.01 -11.50
N SER A 254 -13.96 -23.56 -10.51
CA SER A 254 -13.70 -24.31 -9.27
C SER A 254 -14.68 -23.95 -8.16
N ASP A 255 -14.84 -22.64 -7.89
CA ASP A 255 -15.54 -22.08 -6.75
C ASP A 255 -16.45 -20.94 -7.23
N ALA A 256 -17.53 -21.32 -7.92
CA ALA A 256 -18.45 -20.39 -8.56
C ALA A 256 -19.06 -19.38 -7.56
N GLU A 257 -19.34 -19.80 -6.34
CA GLU A 257 -19.98 -18.99 -5.28
C GLU A 257 -19.12 -17.76 -4.89
N TRP A 258 -17.79 -17.93 -4.80
CA TRP A 258 -16.86 -16.83 -4.50
C TRP A 258 -16.77 -15.83 -5.66
N PHE A 259 -16.79 -16.34 -6.88
CA PHE A 259 -16.71 -15.51 -8.08
C PHE A 259 -18.01 -14.73 -8.31
N GLU A 260 -19.17 -15.37 -8.14
CA GLU A 260 -20.49 -14.73 -8.22
C GLU A 260 -20.60 -13.60 -7.19
N LEU A 261 -20.14 -13.83 -5.96
CA LEU A 261 -20.07 -12.78 -4.94
C LEU A 261 -19.21 -11.59 -5.41
N LEU A 262 -18.03 -11.84 -6.00
CA LEU A 262 -17.18 -10.77 -6.54
C LEU A 262 -17.88 -9.98 -7.66
N GLU A 263 -18.60 -10.67 -8.55
CA GLU A 263 -19.36 -10.06 -9.65
C GLU A 263 -20.48 -9.17 -9.11
N ILE A 264 -21.21 -9.63 -8.08
CA ILE A 264 -22.23 -8.84 -7.39
C ILE A 264 -21.65 -7.52 -6.85
N PHE A 265 -20.51 -7.61 -6.15
CA PHE A 265 -19.86 -6.42 -5.58
C PHE A 265 -19.34 -5.45 -6.65
N SER A 266 -18.87 -5.98 -7.78
CA SER A 266 -18.29 -5.20 -8.88
C SER A 266 -19.38 -4.48 -9.70
N THR A 267 -20.40 -5.19 -10.16
CA THR A 267 -21.34 -4.68 -11.18
C THR A 267 -22.79 -4.57 -10.72
N GLU A 268 -23.22 -5.37 -9.75
CA GLU A 268 -24.64 -5.56 -9.46
C GLU A 268 -25.17 -4.70 -8.31
N THR A 269 -26.44 -4.91 -7.97
CA THR A 269 -27.21 -4.12 -7.01
C THR A 269 -27.47 -4.85 -5.71
N LEU A 270 -27.95 -4.12 -4.70
CA LEU A 270 -28.29 -4.69 -3.41
C LEU A 270 -29.39 -5.76 -3.50
N GLU A 271 -30.27 -5.68 -4.51
CA GLU A 271 -31.32 -6.68 -4.72
C GLU A 271 -30.72 -8.04 -5.10
N ASP A 272 -29.73 -8.05 -5.99
CA ASP A 272 -29.02 -9.24 -6.44
C ASP A 272 -28.22 -9.87 -5.28
N TYR A 273 -27.61 -9.03 -4.43
CA TYR A 273 -26.96 -9.50 -3.20
C TYR A 273 -27.94 -10.17 -2.22
N ASP A 274 -29.15 -9.62 -2.03
CA ASP A 274 -30.15 -10.23 -1.16
C ASP A 274 -30.61 -11.59 -1.69
N GLU A 275 -30.75 -11.73 -3.01
CA GLU A 275 -31.07 -13.00 -3.67
C GLU A 275 -29.95 -14.04 -3.48
N PHE A 276 -28.69 -13.63 -3.65
CA PHE A 276 -27.52 -14.46 -3.40
C PHE A 276 -27.43 -14.93 -1.94
N VAL A 277 -27.65 -14.03 -0.98
CA VAL A 277 -27.67 -14.37 0.45
C VAL A 277 -28.78 -15.37 0.78
N SER A 278 -29.93 -15.26 0.11
CA SER A 278 -31.06 -16.18 0.32
C SER A 278 -30.83 -17.57 -0.26
N SER A 279 -30.05 -17.67 -1.34
CA SER A 279 -29.74 -18.92 -2.03
C SER A 279 -28.52 -19.64 -1.44
N HIS A 280 -27.54 -18.91 -0.90
CA HIS A 280 -26.25 -19.44 -0.45
C HIS A 280 -25.96 -19.16 1.04
N THR A 281 -26.93 -19.42 1.93
CA THR A 281 -26.77 -19.18 3.38
C THR A 281 -25.64 -20.01 4.01
N ASP A 282 -25.44 -21.24 3.53
CA ASP A 282 -24.43 -22.18 4.09
C ASP A 282 -23.01 -21.76 3.72
N PHE A 283 -22.83 -21.15 2.55
CA PHE A 283 -21.56 -20.60 2.08
C PHE A 283 -21.10 -19.40 2.94
N LEU A 284 -22.02 -18.49 3.25
CA LEU A 284 -21.70 -17.31 4.09
C LEU A 284 -21.31 -17.70 5.51
N ASN A 285 -21.92 -18.75 6.05
CA ASN A 285 -21.58 -19.26 7.38
C ASN A 285 -20.23 -20.00 7.41
N SER A 286 -19.87 -20.69 6.33
CA SER A 286 -18.61 -21.45 6.22
C SER A 286 -17.41 -20.58 5.84
N SER A 287 -17.62 -19.47 5.13
CA SER A 287 -16.57 -18.55 4.66
C SER A 287 -15.98 -17.62 5.73
N GLY A 288 -16.61 -17.53 6.92
CA GLY A 288 -16.15 -16.69 8.03
C GLY A 288 -16.32 -15.19 7.79
N LEU A 289 -17.08 -14.78 6.76
CA LEU A 289 -17.33 -13.38 6.44
C LEU A 289 -18.42 -12.78 7.33
N ASN A 290 -18.21 -11.56 7.80
CA ASN A 290 -19.21 -10.85 8.60
C ASN A 290 -20.32 -10.29 7.71
N ARG A 291 -21.52 -10.89 7.79
CA ARG A 291 -22.70 -10.49 7.00
C ARG A 291 -23.02 -8.99 7.12
N SER A 292 -22.93 -8.43 8.31
CA SER A 292 -23.22 -7.01 8.55
C SER A 292 -22.23 -6.08 7.85
N VAL A 293 -20.95 -6.48 7.76
CA VAL A 293 -19.90 -5.71 7.07
C VAL A 293 -20.13 -5.77 5.56
N LEU A 294 -20.44 -6.95 5.02
CA LEU A 294 -20.76 -7.13 3.60
C LEU A 294 -22.00 -6.32 3.19
N GLU A 295 -23.06 -6.37 3.98
CA GLU A 295 -24.29 -5.63 3.72
C GLU A 295 -24.06 -4.12 3.75
N THR A 296 -23.33 -3.63 4.76
CA THR A 296 -22.96 -2.21 4.85
C THR A 296 -22.14 -1.81 3.63
N LYS A 297 -21.12 -2.60 3.26
CA LYS A 297 -20.30 -2.36 2.08
C LYS A 297 -21.14 -2.32 0.81
N MET A 298 -22.07 -3.25 0.63
CA MET A 298 -22.93 -3.30 -0.56
C MET A 298 -23.87 -2.10 -0.64
N ARG A 299 -24.38 -1.61 0.50
CA ARG A 299 -25.14 -0.35 0.57
C ARG A 299 -24.30 0.84 0.12
N LEU A 300 -23.08 0.98 0.64
CA LEU A 300 -22.17 2.08 0.27
C LEU A 300 -21.87 2.07 -1.23
N LEU A 301 -21.55 0.89 -1.76
CA LEU A 301 -21.28 0.68 -3.17
C LEU A 301 -22.52 0.99 -4.04
N THR A 302 -23.72 0.58 -3.62
CA THR A 302 -24.99 0.83 -4.34
C THR A 302 -25.29 2.32 -4.42
N LEU A 303 -25.07 3.05 -3.34
CA LEU A 303 -25.19 4.50 -3.35
C LEU A 303 -24.14 5.14 -4.28
N SER A 304 -22.90 4.67 -4.28
CA SER A 304 -21.86 5.17 -5.18
C SER A 304 -22.23 4.99 -6.65
N SER A 305 -22.75 3.81 -7.04
CA SER A 305 -23.22 3.56 -8.41
C SER A 305 -24.42 4.42 -8.79
N LEU A 306 -25.35 4.64 -7.86
CA LEU A 306 -26.49 5.52 -8.07
C LEU A 306 -26.05 6.99 -8.23
N ALA A 307 -25.07 7.44 -7.44
CA ALA A 307 -24.48 8.76 -7.57
C ALA A 307 -23.73 8.92 -8.89
N ALA A 308 -23.01 7.88 -9.33
CA ALA A 308 -22.31 7.87 -10.60
C ALA A 308 -23.26 7.93 -11.80
N SER A 309 -24.38 7.21 -11.78
CA SER A 309 -25.40 7.27 -12.84
C SER A 309 -26.13 8.62 -12.87
N ALA A 310 -26.31 9.26 -11.71
CA ALA A 310 -26.87 10.61 -11.58
C ALA A 310 -25.85 11.74 -11.82
N SER A 311 -24.65 11.46 -12.35
CA SER A 311 -23.62 12.48 -12.62
C SER A 311 -24.06 13.60 -13.58
N GLN A 312 -25.04 13.33 -14.44
CA GLN A 312 -25.60 14.32 -15.38
C GLN A 312 -26.53 15.32 -14.69
N THR A 313 -27.40 14.84 -13.80
CA THR A 313 -28.36 15.68 -13.08
C THR A 313 -27.73 16.32 -11.84
N ARG A 314 -26.65 15.74 -11.30
CA ARG A 314 -25.95 16.16 -10.07
C ARG A 314 -26.85 16.30 -8.85
N SER A 315 -28.05 15.74 -8.89
CA SER A 315 -29.03 15.79 -7.81
C SER A 315 -29.70 14.43 -7.67
N LEU A 316 -29.67 13.87 -6.45
CA LEU A 316 -30.35 12.63 -6.09
C LEU A 316 -31.42 12.90 -5.02
N PRO A 317 -32.70 12.62 -5.29
CA PRO A 317 -33.75 12.67 -4.27
C PRO A 317 -33.56 11.57 -3.20
N TYR A 318 -33.87 11.88 -1.94
CA TYR A 318 -33.78 10.91 -0.84
C TYR A 318 -34.69 9.70 -1.05
N ALA A 319 -35.86 9.89 -1.70
CA ALA A 319 -36.78 8.78 -2.01
C ALA A 319 -36.14 7.71 -2.91
N THR A 320 -35.32 8.13 -3.89
CA THR A 320 -34.60 7.20 -4.77
C THR A 320 -33.53 6.45 -4.01
N ILE A 321 -32.81 7.13 -3.11
CA ILE A 321 -31.77 6.53 -2.26
C ILE A 321 -32.39 5.53 -1.27
N ALA A 322 -33.46 5.92 -0.58
CA ALA A 322 -34.18 5.07 0.37
C ALA A 322 -34.69 3.78 -0.30
N LYS A 323 -35.24 3.90 -1.51
CA LYS A 323 -35.70 2.74 -2.28
C LYS A 323 -34.55 1.82 -2.68
N ALA A 324 -33.45 2.38 -3.20
CA ALA A 324 -32.31 1.59 -3.67
C ALA A 324 -31.55 0.89 -2.52
N LEU A 325 -31.50 1.51 -1.34
CA LEU A 325 -30.83 0.94 -0.16
C LEU A 325 -31.75 0.13 0.75
N LYS A 326 -33.07 0.10 0.47
CA LYS A 326 -34.10 -0.51 1.31
C LYS A 326 -34.06 -0.05 2.78
N ILE A 327 -33.78 1.23 3.01
CA ILE A 327 -33.71 1.85 4.34
C ILE A 327 -34.82 2.89 4.55
N PRO A 328 -35.22 3.16 5.80
CA PRO A 328 -36.11 4.27 6.12
C PRO A 328 -35.53 5.61 5.65
N ALA A 329 -36.40 6.55 5.27
CA ALA A 329 -35.98 7.88 4.81
C ALA A 329 -35.14 8.64 5.85
N GLU A 330 -35.37 8.38 7.15
CA GLU A 330 -34.63 8.99 8.27
C GLU A 330 -33.16 8.56 8.31
N GLU A 331 -32.82 7.36 7.84
CA GLU A 331 -31.46 6.81 7.87
C GLU A 331 -30.65 7.13 6.61
N VAL A 332 -31.29 7.73 5.59
CA VAL A 332 -30.64 8.10 4.33
C VAL A 332 -29.50 9.08 4.57
N GLU A 333 -29.70 10.08 5.43
CA GLU A 333 -28.65 11.08 5.72
C GLU A 333 -27.41 10.43 6.34
N ARG A 334 -27.61 9.50 7.28
CA ARG A 334 -26.51 8.76 7.89
C ARG A 334 -25.75 7.92 6.86
N SER A 335 -26.47 7.21 6.00
CA SER A 335 -25.86 6.40 4.94
C SER A 335 -25.09 7.26 3.94
N VAL A 336 -25.61 8.43 3.56
CA VAL A 336 -24.90 9.37 2.67
C VAL A 336 -23.63 9.90 3.35
N ILE A 337 -23.68 10.24 4.64
CA ILE A 337 -22.50 10.67 5.41
C ILE A 337 -21.44 9.56 5.45
N ASP A 338 -21.85 8.30 5.65
CA ASP A 338 -20.93 7.17 5.68
C ASP A 338 -20.25 6.94 4.32
N VAL A 339 -20.96 7.13 3.20
CA VAL A 339 -20.38 7.07 1.85
C VAL A 339 -19.39 8.22 1.59
N ILE A 340 -19.69 9.42 2.10
CA ILE A 340 -18.78 10.56 2.00
C ILE A 340 -17.51 10.31 2.83
N ARG A 341 -17.65 9.76 4.04
CA ARG A 341 -16.51 9.38 4.90
C ARG A 341 -15.65 8.29 4.26
N ALA A 342 -16.26 7.37 3.53
CA ALA A 342 -15.55 6.36 2.74
C ALA A 342 -14.84 6.93 1.50
N GLY A 343 -15.05 8.21 1.15
CA GLY A 343 -14.42 8.87 0.00
C GLY A 343 -14.97 8.45 -1.37
N LEU A 344 -16.04 7.66 -1.39
CA LEU A 344 -16.65 7.15 -2.61
C LEU A 344 -17.43 8.24 -3.36
N VAL A 345 -18.05 9.17 -2.63
CA VAL A 345 -18.83 10.28 -3.18
C VAL A 345 -18.53 11.57 -2.43
N GLU A 346 -18.52 12.69 -3.14
CA GLU A 346 -18.42 14.03 -2.57
C GLU A 346 -19.66 14.83 -2.97
N GLY A 347 -20.26 15.53 -2.01
CA GLY A 347 -21.48 16.28 -2.26
C GLY A 347 -21.98 17.05 -1.04
N LYS A 348 -23.10 17.75 -1.23
CA LYS A 348 -23.80 18.50 -0.18
C LYS A 348 -25.20 17.94 0.01
N LEU A 349 -25.60 17.76 1.27
CA LEU A 349 -26.96 17.36 1.61
C LEU A 349 -27.84 18.60 1.77
N SER A 350 -29.03 18.57 1.19
CA SER A 350 -30.05 19.60 1.40
C SER A 350 -31.26 18.98 2.08
N GLN A 351 -31.33 19.16 3.40
CA GLN A 351 -32.42 18.63 4.22
C GLN A 351 -33.78 19.26 3.86
N SER A 352 -33.82 20.55 3.53
CA SER A 352 -35.07 21.24 3.18
C SER A 352 -35.68 20.76 1.87
N THR A 353 -34.85 20.39 0.90
CA THR A 353 -35.30 19.89 -0.40
C THR A 353 -35.33 18.37 -0.48
N GLN A 354 -34.83 17.68 0.56
CA GLN A 354 -34.68 16.22 0.58
C GLN A 354 -33.90 15.70 -0.64
N THR A 355 -32.84 16.43 -1.01
CA THR A 355 -31.96 16.10 -2.13
C THR A 355 -30.50 16.10 -1.73
N PHE A 356 -29.74 15.20 -2.34
CA PHE A 356 -28.30 15.12 -2.26
C PHE A 356 -27.68 15.67 -3.54
N LEU A 357 -26.91 16.75 -3.42
CA LEU A 357 -26.21 17.41 -4.51
C LEU A 357 -24.83 16.79 -4.67
N ILE A 358 -24.58 16.15 -5.80
CA ILE A 358 -23.34 15.42 -6.08
C ILE A 358 -22.32 16.35 -6.74
N HIS A 359 -21.11 16.41 -6.19
CA HIS A 359 -19.97 17.07 -6.80
C HIS A 359 -19.09 16.07 -7.56
N ARG A 360 -18.77 14.94 -6.93
CA ARG A 360 -17.97 13.84 -7.49
C ARG A 360 -18.54 12.51 -7.04
N ALA A 361 -18.53 11.52 -7.93
CA ALA A 361 -18.84 10.14 -7.59
C ALA A 361 -17.78 9.22 -8.18
N THR A 362 -17.43 8.17 -7.45
CA THR A 362 -16.48 7.16 -7.88
C THR A 362 -17.22 6.05 -8.61
N TYR A 363 -16.76 5.69 -9.81
CA TYR A 363 -17.28 4.55 -10.57
C TYR A 363 -16.66 3.26 -10.05
N ARG A 364 -17.47 2.24 -9.80
CA ARG A 364 -16.97 0.92 -9.37
C ARG A 364 -16.17 0.21 -10.46
N VAL A 365 -16.67 0.31 -11.70
CA VAL A 365 -16.01 -0.23 -12.89
C VAL A 365 -15.78 0.92 -13.86
N PHE A 366 -14.53 1.07 -14.29
CA PHE A 366 -14.14 2.09 -15.26
C PHE A 366 -13.80 1.43 -16.60
N GLY A 367 -14.79 1.39 -17.49
CA GLY A 367 -14.68 0.75 -18.80
C GLY A 367 -14.50 1.75 -19.95
N GLU A 368 -14.62 1.23 -21.16
CA GLU A 368 -14.43 2.00 -22.40
C GLU A 368 -15.44 3.16 -22.53
N HIS A 369 -16.68 2.95 -22.08
CA HIS A 369 -17.72 4.00 -22.12
C HIS A 369 -17.31 5.24 -21.31
N GLN A 370 -16.78 5.02 -20.10
CA GLN A 370 -16.31 6.09 -19.23
C GLN A 370 -15.08 6.79 -19.84
N TRP A 371 -14.16 6.04 -20.46
CA TRP A 371 -13.03 6.61 -21.20
C TRP A 371 -13.48 7.51 -22.37
N ARG A 372 -14.50 7.09 -23.13
CA ARG A 372 -15.06 7.92 -24.21
C ARG A 372 -15.69 9.21 -23.68
N GLU A 373 -16.38 9.14 -22.54
CA GLU A 373 -16.94 10.33 -21.89
C GLU A 373 -15.85 11.30 -21.43
N VAL A 374 -14.77 10.79 -20.82
CA VAL A 374 -13.61 11.61 -20.43
C VAL A 374 -12.95 12.25 -21.64
N ALA A 375 -12.74 11.50 -22.74
CA ALA A 375 -12.19 12.03 -23.97
C ALA A 375 -13.06 13.16 -24.55
N ALA A 376 -14.38 12.97 -24.61
CA ALA A 376 -15.31 14.00 -25.09
C ALA A 376 -15.29 15.27 -24.23
N ARG A 377 -15.23 15.12 -22.90
CA ARG A 377 -15.12 16.26 -21.97
C ARG A 377 -13.77 17.00 -22.11
N LEU A 378 -12.67 16.27 -22.29
CA LEU A 378 -11.35 16.86 -22.55
C LEU A 378 -11.31 17.62 -23.87
N ASP A 379 -11.92 17.09 -24.92
CA ASP A 379 -12.01 17.76 -26.22
C ASP A 379 -12.84 19.06 -26.13
N LEU A 380 -13.95 19.04 -25.41
CA LEU A 380 -14.75 20.24 -25.12
C LEU A 380 -13.92 21.28 -24.34
N TRP A 381 -13.15 20.83 -23.35
CA TRP A 381 -12.32 21.72 -22.55
C TRP A 381 -11.18 22.32 -23.38
N LYS A 382 -10.52 21.52 -24.21
CA LYS A 382 -9.50 21.97 -25.16
C LYS A 382 -10.04 23.06 -26.07
N ARG A 383 -11.19 22.84 -26.72
CA ARG A 383 -11.85 23.84 -27.57
C ARG A 383 -12.21 25.12 -26.82
N SER A 384 -12.64 24.98 -25.56
CA SER A 384 -12.97 26.13 -24.71
C SER A 384 -11.73 26.95 -24.37
N LEU A 385 -10.61 26.31 -24.07
CA LEU A 385 -9.33 26.98 -23.81
C LEU A 385 -8.77 27.66 -25.08
N GLU A 386 -8.89 27.02 -26.23
CA GLU A 386 -8.53 27.61 -27.52
C GLU A 386 -9.36 28.88 -27.81
N ASN A 387 -10.67 28.85 -27.52
CA ASN A 387 -11.53 30.01 -27.65
C ASN A 387 -11.13 31.14 -26.69
N VAL A 388 -10.83 30.83 -25.42
CA VAL A 388 -10.36 31.83 -24.45
C VAL A 388 -9.03 32.45 -24.89
N LEU A 389 -8.10 31.64 -25.40
CA LEU A 389 -6.82 32.10 -25.91
C LEU A 389 -7.00 33.02 -27.12
N ARG A 390 -7.94 32.69 -28.01
CA ARG A 390 -8.29 33.55 -29.15
C ARG A 390 -8.84 34.90 -28.68
N VAL A 391 -9.83 34.90 -27.78
CA VAL A 391 -10.43 36.14 -27.24
C VAL A 391 -9.37 36.97 -26.51
N LEU A 392 -8.50 36.37 -25.72
CA LEU A 392 -7.41 37.07 -25.05
C LEU A 392 -6.40 37.66 -26.05
N GLY A 393 -6.10 36.93 -27.13
CA GLY A 393 -5.26 37.40 -28.22
C GLY A 393 -5.86 38.58 -28.97
N GLU A 394 -7.16 38.57 -29.23
CA GLU A 394 -7.91 39.67 -29.83
C GLU A 394 -7.94 40.89 -28.90
N GLN A 395 -8.30 40.72 -27.63
CA GLN A 395 -8.29 41.79 -26.64
C GLN A 395 -6.90 42.40 -26.44
N LYS A 396 -5.84 41.58 -26.47
CA LYS A 396 -4.46 42.08 -26.41
C LYS A 396 -4.11 42.93 -27.63
N ARG A 397 -4.58 42.55 -28.83
CA ARG A 397 -4.36 43.33 -30.06
C ARG A 397 -5.16 44.62 -30.06
N GLU A 398 -6.41 44.59 -29.60
CA GLU A 398 -7.24 45.78 -29.44
C GLU A 398 -6.62 46.76 -28.43
N PHE A 399 -6.15 46.26 -27.29
CA PHE A 399 -5.46 47.07 -26.29
C PHE A 399 -4.17 47.70 -26.82
N ILE A 400 -3.38 46.95 -27.60
CA ILE A 400 -2.16 47.50 -28.25
C ILE A 400 -2.55 48.55 -29.29
N ALA A 401 -3.58 48.31 -30.09
CA ALA A 401 -4.06 49.26 -31.10
C ALA A 401 -4.62 50.54 -30.47
N GLU A 402 -5.34 50.43 -29.35
CA GLU A 402 -5.85 51.57 -28.58
C GLU A 402 -4.69 52.37 -27.96
N LYS A 403 -3.72 51.70 -27.31
CA LYS A 403 -2.48 52.32 -26.83
C LYS A 403 -1.69 53.01 -27.94
N GLU A 404 -1.62 52.43 -29.13
CA GLU A 404 -0.95 53.04 -30.28
C GLU A 404 -1.74 54.24 -30.84
N ARG A 405 -3.07 54.23 -30.81
CA ARG A 405 -3.92 55.38 -31.18
C ARG A 405 -3.79 56.53 -30.17
N GLU A 406 -3.77 56.21 -28.87
CA GLU A 406 -3.49 57.18 -27.80
C GLU A 406 -2.07 57.77 -27.94
N ALA A 407 -1.07 56.94 -28.23
CA ALA A 407 0.32 57.39 -28.44
C ALA A 407 0.51 58.22 -29.71
N LYS A 408 -0.32 58.02 -30.75
CA LYS A 408 -0.31 58.81 -31.98
C LYS A 408 -1.05 60.14 -31.87
N GLY A 409 -1.65 60.46 -30.72
CA GLY A 409 -2.23 61.78 -30.45
C GLY A 409 -3.55 62.05 -31.17
N GLU A 410 -4.33 61.03 -31.53
CA GLU A 410 -5.71 61.21 -32.03
C GLU A 410 -6.72 61.37 -30.88
N GLY A 411 -6.38 62.26 -29.93
CA GLY A 411 -7.26 62.71 -28.87
C GLY A 411 -7.34 64.23 -28.91
N GLU A 412 -8.20 64.78 -29.77
CA GLU A 412 -8.66 66.17 -29.61
C GLU A 412 -10.13 66.22 -29.14
N PRO A 413 -10.46 67.22 -28.32
CA PRO A 413 -11.58 67.20 -27.40
C PRO A 413 -12.87 67.50 -28.16
N ARG A 414 -13.95 66.75 -27.89
CA ARG A 414 -15.29 67.16 -28.37
C ARG A 414 -15.67 68.47 -27.69
N GLY A 415 -15.45 69.55 -28.45
CA GLY A 415 -15.78 70.92 -28.13
C GLY A 415 -17.27 71.07 -27.79
N PHE A 416 -17.46 71.85 -26.73
CA PHE A 416 -18.71 72.38 -26.24
C PHE A 416 -19.33 73.32 -27.30
N GLU A 417 -20.25 72.83 -28.15
CA GLU A 417 -21.10 73.71 -28.96
C GLU A 417 -22.39 74.04 -28.22
N ARG A 418 -22.41 75.26 -27.67
CA ARG A 418 -23.57 75.90 -27.05
C ARG A 418 -24.35 76.63 -28.16
N GLY A 419 -25.41 76.02 -28.67
CA GLY A 419 -26.36 76.63 -29.60
C GLY A 419 -27.79 76.19 -29.25
N GLY A 420 -28.58 77.10 -28.68
CA GLY A 420 -29.88 76.81 -28.07
C GLY A 420 -31.05 76.68 -29.07
N GLY A 421 -32.10 75.96 -28.66
CA GLY A 421 -33.40 76.04 -29.34
C GLY A 421 -34.35 74.85 -29.17
N ARG A 422 -35.10 74.83 -28.06
CA ARG A 422 -36.51 74.37 -27.92
C ARG A 422 -36.94 72.97 -28.43
N GLY A 423 -37.33 72.14 -27.47
CA GLY A 423 -38.67 71.53 -27.43
C GLY A 423 -38.78 70.03 -27.71
N GLY A 424 -39.23 69.25 -26.72
CA GLY A 424 -39.73 67.88 -26.94
C GLY A 424 -39.65 66.97 -25.72
N ARG A 425 -40.80 66.69 -25.11
CA ARG A 425 -41.03 65.85 -23.92
C ARG A 425 -40.81 64.34 -24.16
N GLY A 426 -40.48 63.64 -23.08
CA GLY A 426 -40.68 62.18 -22.86
C GLY A 426 -39.36 61.46 -22.59
N GLY A 427 -39.03 60.92 -21.41
CA GLY A 427 -39.80 60.48 -20.25
C GLY A 427 -39.71 58.96 -20.15
N TYR A 428 -38.68 58.37 -19.52
CA TYR A 428 -38.72 56.99 -19.02
C TYR A 428 -37.78 56.75 -17.81
N ARG A 429 -38.46 56.67 -16.67
CA ARG A 429 -38.22 56.04 -15.36
C ARG A 429 -37.07 55.01 -15.26
N GLY A 430 -36.16 55.24 -14.31
CA GLY A 430 -35.22 54.24 -13.81
C GLY A 430 -35.83 53.40 -12.68
N GLU A 431 -35.66 52.09 -12.74
CA GLU A 431 -35.95 51.16 -11.64
C GLU A 431 -34.65 50.63 -11.04
N ARG A 432 -34.55 50.85 -9.73
CA ARG A 432 -33.56 50.35 -8.78
C ARG A 432 -34.02 48.96 -8.35
N ARG A 433 -33.17 47.93 -8.41
CA ARG A 433 -33.40 46.66 -7.70
C ARG A 433 -32.18 46.25 -6.88
N GLU A 434 -32.49 45.92 -5.65
CA GLU A 434 -31.63 45.69 -4.49
C GLU A 434 -30.82 44.40 -4.61
N ARG A 435 -29.59 44.44 -4.09
CA ARG A 435 -28.80 43.26 -3.74
C ARG A 435 -29.27 42.77 -2.38
N VAL A 436 -29.77 41.54 -2.32
CA VAL A 436 -29.93 40.78 -1.08
C VAL A 436 -28.67 39.94 -0.90
N GLN A 437 -27.97 40.17 0.20
CA GLN A 437 -26.79 39.45 0.65
C GLN A 437 -27.29 38.34 1.60
N GLN A 438 -27.04 37.07 1.27
CA GLN A 438 -27.25 35.95 2.20
C GLN A 438 -25.89 35.47 2.68
N GLU A 439 -25.64 35.67 3.98
CA GLU A 439 -24.55 35.05 4.72
C GLU A 439 -24.86 33.56 4.90
N ALA A 440 -23.90 32.70 4.57
CA ALA A 440 -23.89 31.29 4.97
C ALA A 440 -22.65 31.06 5.82
N VAL A 441 -22.88 30.55 7.02
CA VAL A 441 -21.87 30.25 8.04
C VAL A 441 -21.10 29.00 7.63
N GLU A 442 -19.77 29.11 7.52
CA GLU A 442 -18.85 28.00 7.37
C GLU A 442 -18.71 27.25 8.69
N VAL A 443 -18.72 25.92 8.61
CA VAL A 443 -18.25 25.03 9.68
C VAL A 443 -17.20 24.13 9.05
N GLU A 444 -15.98 24.20 9.59
CA GLU A 444 -14.81 23.39 9.23
C GLU A 444 -14.98 21.90 9.56
#